data_AF-A0A357QPB8-F1
#
_entry.id   AF-A0A357QPB8-F1
#
_cell.length_a   1.000
_cell.length_b   1.000
_cell.length_c   1.000
_cell.angle_alpha   90.00
_cell.angle_beta   90.00
_cell.angle_gamma   90.00
#
_symmetry.space_group_name_H-M   'P 1'
#
loop_
_entity.id
_entity.type
_entity.pdbx_description
1 polymer ?
#
loop_
_entity_poly.entity_id
_entity_poly.type
_entity_poly.pdbx_seq_one_letter_code
_entity_poly.pdbx_strand_id
1 'polypeptide(L)'
;MWYLIVILVLLAGIFFTNKIHAQIKNESEKELKTKKKSSVESDTLTPLYTKEQIEEKLDYLCKTPPPDELSFGAMCYSVIVTAVQEKYTYVCPVCGEKTIYRRRKMEDDKWGGGSFWALESGLNACRREVEKVKGINIRLDESAFCKHCSPKIEKHEICLLINIQGESDTTRVCDVDYEDIVIIQEFLSGQLMHKGGNDSKLPLVKNADRIKQLLGFAFKEEKAE
;
A
#
# COMPACT_ATOMS: atom_id res chain seq x y z
N MET A 1 36.22 -26.79 53.05
CA MET A 1 35.23 -27.80 52.62
C MET A 1 34.08 -27.23 51.79
N TRP A 2 33.70 -25.95 51.92
CA TRP A 2 32.60 -25.36 51.12
C TRP A 2 32.87 -25.23 49.61
N TYR A 3 34.15 -25.20 49.22
CA TYR A 3 34.57 -25.12 47.81
C TYR A 3 34.09 -26.31 46.96
N LEU A 4 33.95 -27.51 47.55
CA LEU A 4 33.45 -28.69 46.83
C LEU A 4 31.97 -28.56 46.46
N ILE A 5 31.18 -27.84 47.26
CA ILE A 5 29.75 -27.60 46.98
C ILE A 5 29.60 -26.61 45.82
N VAL A 6 30.42 -25.56 45.79
CA VAL A 6 30.40 -24.55 44.71
C VAL A 6 30.80 -25.18 43.36
N ILE A 7 31.80 -26.07 43.35
CA ILE A 7 32.22 -26.78 42.14
C ILE A 7 31.10 -27.70 41.63
N LEU A 8 30.38 -28.38 42.52
CA LEU A 8 29.27 -29.25 42.16
C LEU A 8 28.09 -28.47 41.54
N VAL A 9 27.78 -27.28 42.05
CA VAL A 9 26.70 -26.42 41.51
C VAL A 9 27.07 -25.85 40.13
N LEU A 10 28.32 -25.43 39.94
CA LEU A 10 28.80 -24.95 38.63
C LEU A 10 28.79 -26.07 37.57
N LEU A 11 29.18 -27.28 37.93
CA LEU A 11 29.14 -28.42 37.00
C LEU A 11 27.70 -28.82 36.66
N ALA A 12 26.76 -28.77 37.61
CA ALA A 12 25.35 -29.07 37.36
C ALA A 12 24.68 -28.05 36.41
N GLY A 13 25.06 -26.77 36.49
CA GLY A 13 24.54 -25.71 35.59
C GLY A 13 24.91 -25.91 34.12
N ILE A 14 26.11 -26.42 33.84
CA ILE A 14 26.60 -26.66 32.46
C ILE A 14 25.84 -27.81 31.78
N PHE A 15 25.40 -28.82 32.53
CA PHE A 15 24.61 -29.93 31.98
C PHE A 15 23.16 -29.54 31.66
N PHE A 16 22.59 -28.55 32.35
CA PHE A 16 21.21 -28.11 32.10
C PHE A 16 21.06 -27.24 30.84
N THR A 17 22.04 -26.39 30.52
CA THR A 17 21.95 -25.49 29.35
C THR A 17 22.04 -26.23 28.02
N ASN A 18 22.85 -27.29 27.93
CA ASN A 18 22.98 -28.09 26.70
C ASN A 18 21.70 -28.86 26.34
N LYS A 19 20.89 -29.25 27.32
CA LYS A 19 19.64 -29.99 27.08
C LYS A 19 18.53 -29.08 26.53
N ILE A 20 18.48 -27.83 26.99
CA ILE A 20 17.50 -26.83 26.52
C ILE A 20 17.80 -26.43 25.07
N HIS A 21 19.09 -26.29 24.71
CA HIS A 21 19.44 -25.84 23.35
C HIS A 21 19.15 -26.92 22.28
N ALA A 22 19.27 -28.20 22.62
CA ALA A 22 18.92 -29.31 21.72
C ALA A 22 17.40 -29.42 21.46
N GLN A 23 16.57 -29.04 22.43
CA GLN A 23 15.11 -29.11 22.30
C GLN A 23 14.55 -27.99 21.39
N ILE A 24 15.09 -26.77 21.51
CA ILE A 24 14.71 -25.63 20.66
C ILE A 24 15.08 -25.87 19.18
N LYS A 25 16.20 -26.55 18.90
CA LYS A 25 16.62 -26.84 17.52
C LYS A 25 15.73 -27.88 16.82
N ASN A 26 15.14 -28.81 17.57
CA ASN A 26 14.23 -29.81 17.03
C ASN A 26 12.82 -29.28 16.78
N GLU A 27 12.36 -28.28 17.54
CA GLU A 27 11.09 -27.60 17.27
C GLU A 27 11.20 -26.66 16.06
N SER A 28 12.30 -25.90 15.93
CA SER A 28 12.47 -25.00 14.78
C SER A 28 12.63 -25.73 13.44
N GLU A 29 13.26 -26.91 13.42
CA GLU A 29 13.30 -27.74 12.19
C GLU A 29 11.98 -28.43 11.86
N LYS A 30 11.16 -28.78 12.87
CA LYS A 30 9.81 -29.34 12.63
C LYS A 30 8.84 -28.30 12.07
N GLU A 31 8.94 -27.04 12.51
CA GLU A 31 8.14 -25.95 11.95
C GLU A 31 8.57 -25.58 10.52
N LEU A 32 9.88 -25.64 10.20
CA LEU A 32 10.33 -25.37 8.83
C LEU A 32 10.01 -26.49 7.82
N LYS A 33 9.98 -27.76 8.25
CA LYS A 33 9.68 -28.89 7.36
C LYS A 33 8.17 -29.09 7.13
N THR A 34 7.32 -28.60 8.03
CA THR A 34 5.85 -28.65 7.84
C THR A 34 5.33 -27.51 6.95
N LYS A 35 6.08 -26.41 6.81
CA LYS A 35 5.74 -25.31 5.89
C LYS A 35 6.17 -25.50 4.43
N LYS A 36 6.81 -26.63 4.07
CA LYS A 36 7.38 -26.86 2.72
C LYS A 36 6.65 -27.90 1.86
N LYS A 37 5.45 -28.33 2.26
CA LYS A 37 4.54 -29.17 1.43
C LYS A 37 3.09 -28.74 1.61
N SER A 38 2.78 -27.56 1.10
CA SER A 38 1.41 -27.15 0.73
C SER A 38 1.51 -25.84 -0.05
N SER A 39 2.17 -25.88 -1.21
CA SER A 39 1.78 -25.00 -2.31
C SER A 39 0.46 -25.54 -2.84
N VAL A 40 -0.61 -25.40 -2.05
CA VAL A 40 -1.96 -25.39 -2.61
C VAL A 40 -1.95 -24.13 -3.44
N GLU A 41 -1.80 -24.34 -4.74
CA GLU A 41 -2.18 -23.42 -5.79
C GLU A 41 -3.61 -22.99 -5.46
N SER A 42 -3.70 -21.87 -4.73
CA SER A 42 -4.96 -21.23 -4.39
C SER A 42 -5.45 -20.61 -5.69
N ASP A 43 -6.07 -21.45 -6.51
CA ASP A 43 -6.88 -21.09 -7.68
C ASP A 43 -8.18 -20.41 -7.25
N THR A 44 -8.10 -19.59 -6.20
CA THR A 44 -9.13 -18.62 -5.84
C THR A 44 -8.94 -17.43 -6.78
N LEU A 45 -9.23 -17.66 -8.07
CA LEU A 45 -9.44 -16.58 -9.03
C LEU A 45 -10.48 -15.67 -8.42
N THR A 46 -10.02 -14.56 -7.82
CA THR A 46 -10.93 -13.61 -7.22
C THR A 46 -11.74 -13.05 -8.38
N PRO A 47 -13.07 -13.20 -8.37
CA PRO A 47 -13.89 -12.78 -9.51
C PRO A 47 -13.63 -11.28 -9.75
N LEU A 48 -13.32 -10.96 -10.99
CA LEU A 48 -13.22 -9.57 -11.42
C LEU A 48 -14.64 -8.99 -11.49
N TYR A 49 -14.77 -7.71 -11.17
CA TYR A 49 -16.04 -7.00 -11.25
C TYR A 49 -16.21 -6.42 -12.64
N THR A 50 -17.42 -6.55 -13.16
CA THR A 50 -17.84 -5.80 -14.36
C THR A 50 -18.15 -4.36 -14.01
N LYS A 51 -18.26 -3.52 -15.03
CA LYS A 51 -18.64 -2.11 -14.88
C LYS A 51 -19.97 -1.96 -14.12
N GLU A 52 -20.98 -2.73 -14.51
CA GLU A 52 -22.32 -2.68 -13.92
C GLU A 52 -22.30 -3.06 -12.44
N GLN A 53 -21.48 -4.04 -12.05
CA GLN A 53 -21.33 -4.44 -10.65
C GLN A 53 -20.65 -3.34 -9.81
N ILE A 54 -19.70 -2.60 -10.40
CA ILE A 54 -19.08 -1.46 -9.74
C ILE A 54 -20.07 -0.31 -9.58
N GLU A 55 -20.90 -0.04 -10.60
CA GLU A 55 -21.97 0.96 -10.55
C GLU A 55 -23.01 0.61 -9.48
N GLU A 56 -23.43 -0.67 -9.40
CA GLU A 56 -24.34 -1.16 -8.35
C GLU A 56 -23.73 -0.98 -6.95
N LYS A 57 -22.45 -1.28 -6.77
CA LYS A 57 -21.74 -1.04 -5.51
C LYS A 57 -21.66 0.45 -5.16
N LEU A 58 -21.43 1.33 -6.14
CA LEU A 58 -21.43 2.78 -5.95
C LEU A 58 -22.81 3.29 -5.55
N ASP A 59 -23.86 2.82 -6.21
CA ASP A 59 -25.24 3.15 -5.89
C ASP A 59 -25.61 2.68 -4.48
N TYR A 60 -25.21 1.46 -4.12
CA TYR A 60 -25.35 0.92 -2.77
C TYR A 60 -24.63 1.80 -1.72
N LEU A 61 -23.37 2.20 -1.97
CA LEU A 61 -22.62 3.07 -1.07
C LEU A 61 -23.32 4.42 -0.85
N CYS A 62 -23.89 5.01 -1.91
CA CYS A 62 -24.57 6.30 -1.83
C CYS A 62 -25.94 6.24 -1.13
N LYS A 63 -26.66 5.12 -1.28
CA LYS A 63 -27.99 4.93 -0.67
C LYS A 63 -27.94 4.44 0.78
N THR A 64 -26.86 3.77 1.16
CA THR A 64 -26.72 3.23 2.51
C THR A 64 -26.42 4.37 3.49
N PRO A 65 -27.14 4.46 4.63
CA PRO A 65 -26.85 5.48 5.63
C PRO A 65 -25.41 5.32 6.17
N PRO A 66 -24.72 6.43 6.47
CA PRO A 66 -23.36 6.37 7.00
C PRO A 66 -23.35 5.66 8.36
N PRO A 67 -22.30 4.89 8.70
CA PRO A 67 -22.18 4.24 10.00
C PRO A 67 -22.11 5.27 11.15
N ASP A 68 -22.77 4.97 12.27
CA ASP A 68 -22.84 5.87 13.43
C ASP A 68 -21.52 5.94 14.22
N GLU A 69 -20.71 4.88 14.18
CA GLU A 69 -19.46 4.76 14.93
C GLU A 69 -18.28 5.46 14.23
N LEU A 70 -18.33 6.79 14.19
CA LEU A 70 -17.23 7.60 13.70
C LEU A 70 -16.25 7.94 14.83
N SER A 71 -14.96 7.82 14.55
CA SER A 71 -13.89 8.24 15.46
C SER A 71 -13.04 9.32 14.81
N PHE A 72 -12.89 10.43 15.51
CA PHE A 72 -11.84 11.37 15.20
C PHE A 72 -10.51 10.71 15.60
N GLY A 73 -9.58 10.64 14.66
CA GLY A 73 -8.29 10.00 14.90
C GLY A 73 -7.55 10.65 16.06
N ALA A 74 -6.56 9.96 16.62
CA ALA A 74 -5.73 10.54 17.66
C ALA A 74 -5.05 11.83 17.17
N MET A 75 -5.09 12.89 17.98
CA MET A 75 -4.29 14.09 17.71
C MET A 75 -2.83 13.78 18.02
N CYS A 76 -2.10 13.21 17.05
CA CYS A 76 -0.68 12.98 17.22
C CYS A 76 0.07 14.32 17.22
N TYR A 77 0.99 14.50 18.19
CA TYR A 77 1.95 15.59 18.17
C TYR A 77 2.78 15.51 16.89
N SER A 78 3.08 16.67 16.29
CA SER A 78 3.86 16.75 15.06
C SER A 78 5.20 16.02 15.22
N VAL A 79 5.44 15.02 14.36
CA VAL A 79 6.75 14.36 14.32
C VAL A 79 7.78 15.38 13.83
N ILE A 80 8.77 15.69 14.66
CA ILE A 80 9.93 16.46 14.22
C ILE A 80 10.84 15.51 13.46
N VAL A 81 10.79 15.58 12.12
CA VAL A 81 11.70 14.82 11.26
C VAL A 81 13.06 15.52 11.25
N THR A 82 14.00 15.01 12.04
CA THR A 82 15.31 15.66 12.27
C THR A 82 16.37 15.37 11.22
N ALA A 83 16.19 14.36 10.38
CA ALA A 83 17.15 14.00 9.35
C ALA A 83 16.44 13.89 8.01
N VAL A 84 16.41 15.00 7.27
CA VAL A 84 15.86 14.92 5.92
C VAL A 84 16.94 14.72 4.89
N GLN A 85 16.78 13.68 4.08
CA GLN A 85 17.70 13.40 2.99
C GLN A 85 17.62 14.52 1.94
N GLU A 86 18.77 15.04 1.52
CA GLU A 86 18.83 16.03 0.43
C GLU A 86 18.56 15.40 -0.95
N LYS A 87 18.73 14.07 -1.07
CA LYS A 87 18.70 13.33 -2.33
C LYS A 87 17.96 12.02 -2.16
N TYR A 88 17.16 11.65 -3.15
CA TYR A 88 16.49 10.35 -3.25
C TYR A 88 16.87 9.71 -4.58
N THR A 89 17.14 8.40 -4.58
CA THR A 89 17.47 7.65 -5.80
C THR A 89 16.29 6.75 -6.15
N TYR A 90 15.60 7.09 -7.22
CA TYR A 90 14.57 6.25 -7.82
C TYR A 90 15.20 5.26 -8.80
N VAL A 91 14.77 4.00 -8.77
CA VAL A 91 15.14 2.97 -9.74
C VAL A 91 13.88 2.58 -10.49
N CYS A 92 13.89 2.78 -11.81
CA CYS A 92 12.72 2.51 -12.64
C CYS A 92 12.44 1.00 -12.71
N PRO A 93 11.22 0.52 -12.40
CA PRO A 93 10.88 -0.89 -12.51
C PRO A 93 10.76 -1.37 -13.96
N VAL A 94 10.62 -0.44 -14.93
CA VAL A 94 10.46 -0.76 -16.36
C VAL A 94 11.81 -0.94 -17.04
N CYS A 95 12.73 0.02 -16.91
CA CYS A 95 14.02 -0.01 -17.62
C CYS A 95 15.24 -0.25 -16.71
N GLY A 96 15.08 -0.25 -15.38
CA GLY A 96 16.19 -0.41 -14.43
C GLY A 96 17.07 0.83 -14.23
N GLU A 97 16.87 1.90 -15.02
CA GLU A 97 17.68 3.12 -14.92
C GLU A 97 17.45 3.89 -13.61
N LYS A 98 18.53 4.52 -13.13
CA LYS A 98 18.54 5.27 -11.88
C LYS A 98 18.31 6.75 -12.12
N THR A 99 17.32 7.33 -11.45
CA THR A 99 17.06 8.77 -11.46
C THR A 99 17.30 9.34 -10.06
N ILE A 100 18.25 10.28 -9.95
CA ILE A 100 18.54 10.97 -8.69
C ILE A 100 17.74 12.27 -8.62
N TYR A 101 16.87 12.35 -7.62
CA TYR A 101 16.07 13.52 -7.26
C TYR A 101 16.75 14.29 -6.14
N ARG A 102 16.78 15.62 -6.25
CA ARG A 102 17.33 16.51 -5.21
C ARG A 102 16.21 17.39 -4.69
N ARG A 103 16.04 17.45 -3.36
CA ARG A 103 14.95 18.18 -2.70
C ARG A 103 14.76 19.62 -3.19
N ARG A 104 15.85 20.41 -3.26
CA ARG A 104 15.81 21.83 -3.67
C ARG A 104 15.29 22.08 -5.10
N LYS A 105 15.18 21.03 -5.94
CA LYS A 105 14.65 21.14 -7.31
C LYS A 105 13.18 20.77 -7.42
N MET A 106 12.54 20.35 -6.32
CA MET A 106 11.16 19.85 -6.30
C MET A 106 10.24 20.68 -5.39
N GLU A 107 10.72 21.84 -4.93
CA GLU A 107 9.95 22.76 -4.09
C GLU A 107 8.84 23.49 -4.87
N ASP A 108 8.98 23.62 -6.19
CA ASP A 108 8.03 24.33 -7.07
C ASP A 108 6.90 23.44 -7.64
N ASP A 109 6.98 22.12 -7.45
CA ASP A 109 5.90 21.22 -7.88
C ASP A 109 4.68 21.40 -6.95
N LYS A 110 3.45 21.29 -7.46
CA LYS A 110 2.14 21.44 -6.77
C LYS A 110 2.03 20.76 -5.38
N TRP A 111 2.95 19.85 -5.09
CA TRP A 111 3.18 19.16 -3.83
C TRP A 111 4.16 19.87 -2.87
N GLY A 112 4.43 21.17 -3.03
CA GLY A 112 5.23 22.06 -2.15
C GLY A 112 6.00 21.37 -1.03
N GLY A 113 7.25 20.97 -1.28
CA GLY A 113 8.13 20.29 -0.30
C GLY A 113 7.74 18.84 0.09
N GLY A 114 6.49 18.42 -0.14
CA GLY A 114 5.94 17.08 0.04
C GLY A 114 6.17 16.12 -1.13
N SER A 115 6.53 16.60 -2.33
CA SER A 115 6.89 15.78 -3.51
C SER A 115 8.01 14.78 -3.21
N PHE A 116 8.99 15.18 -2.40
CA PHE A 116 10.07 14.31 -1.98
C PHE A 116 9.58 13.20 -1.04
N TRP A 117 8.62 13.50 -0.17
CA TRP A 117 8.03 12.50 0.73
C TRP A 117 7.12 11.52 -0.02
N ALA A 118 6.39 12.01 -1.01
CA ALA A 118 5.63 11.18 -1.94
C ALA A 118 6.55 10.22 -2.72
N LEU A 119 7.74 10.65 -3.12
CA LEU A 119 8.75 9.78 -3.72
C LEU A 119 9.36 8.77 -2.73
N GLU A 120 9.75 9.23 -1.54
CA GLU A 120 10.48 8.42 -0.56
C GLU A 120 9.59 7.36 0.09
N SER A 121 8.44 7.79 0.61
CA SER A 121 7.51 6.95 1.37
C SER A 121 6.24 6.64 0.58
N GLY A 122 5.69 7.63 -0.13
CA GLY A 122 4.42 7.49 -0.86
C GLY A 122 4.46 6.40 -1.92
N LEU A 123 5.48 6.37 -2.78
CA LEU A 123 5.56 5.44 -3.90
C LEU A 123 5.60 3.98 -3.45
N ASN A 124 6.42 3.67 -2.44
CA ASN A 124 6.49 2.34 -1.87
C ASN A 124 5.20 1.96 -1.14
N ALA A 125 4.52 2.92 -0.51
CA ALA A 125 3.21 2.70 0.08
C ALA A 125 2.18 2.37 -1.02
N CYS A 126 2.12 3.15 -2.10
CA CYS A 126 1.23 2.91 -3.25
C CYS A 126 1.47 1.53 -3.88
N ARG A 127 2.73 1.14 -4.11
CA ARG A 127 3.08 -0.21 -4.61
C ARG A 127 2.54 -1.33 -3.72
N ARG A 128 2.69 -1.19 -2.40
CA ARG A 128 2.20 -2.20 -1.46
C ARG A 128 0.66 -2.25 -1.41
N GLU A 129 -0.01 -1.11 -1.48
CA GLU A 129 -1.48 -1.09 -1.42
C GLU A 129 -2.11 -1.56 -2.73
N VAL A 130 -1.54 -1.23 -3.90
CA VAL A 130 -2.10 -1.66 -5.19
C VAL A 130 -2.13 -3.18 -5.32
N GLU A 131 -1.16 -3.89 -4.74
CA GLU A 131 -1.13 -5.36 -4.69
C GLU A 131 -2.25 -5.98 -3.84
N LYS A 132 -2.84 -5.21 -2.92
CA LYS A 132 -3.94 -5.67 -2.06
C LYS A 132 -5.31 -5.44 -2.71
N VAL A 133 -5.39 -4.61 -3.74
CA VAL A 133 -6.63 -4.35 -4.45
C VAL A 133 -7.08 -5.62 -5.16
N LYS A 134 -8.33 -6.01 -4.93
CA LYS A 134 -8.94 -7.20 -5.50
C LYS A 134 -10.23 -6.82 -6.23
N GLY A 135 -10.61 -7.66 -7.20
CA GLY A 135 -11.83 -7.49 -7.96
C GLY A 135 -11.71 -6.57 -9.18
N ILE A 136 -10.58 -5.92 -9.41
CA ILE A 136 -10.27 -5.22 -10.67
C ILE A 136 -8.81 -5.45 -11.05
N ASN A 137 -8.47 -5.31 -12.32
CA ASN A 137 -7.07 -5.32 -12.76
C ASN A 137 -6.53 -3.89 -12.69
N ILE A 138 -5.71 -3.61 -11.68
CA ILE A 138 -5.16 -2.30 -11.40
C ILE A 138 -3.64 -2.39 -11.33
N ARG A 139 -2.95 -1.39 -11.90
CA ARG A 139 -1.49 -1.27 -11.87
C ARG A 139 -1.07 0.17 -11.65
N LEU A 140 0.08 0.34 -11.02
CA LEU A 140 0.72 1.65 -10.86
C LEU A 140 1.53 1.98 -12.12
N ASP A 141 1.32 3.16 -12.68
CA ASP A 141 2.16 3.75 -13.72
C ASP A 141 3.06 4.82 -13.10
N GLU A 142 4.34 4.47 -13.00
CA GLU A 142 5.39 5.30 -12.44
C GLU A 142 6.33 5.85 -13.52
N SER A 143 5.97 5.72 -14.80
CA SER A 143 6.81 6.16 -15.92
C SER A 143 7.19 7.64 -15.81
N ALA A 144 6.38 8.43 -15.10
CA ALA A 144 6.64 9.84 -14.84
C ALA A 144 7.91 10.10 -14.01
N PHE A 145 8.35 9.15 -13.20
CA PHE A 145 9.52 9.27 -12.33
C PHE A 145 10.84 8.80 -12.97
N CYS A 146 10.79 8.27 -14.20
CA CYS A 146 11.99 7.86 -14.91
C CYS A 146 12.35 8.88 -15.98
N LYS A 147 13.50 9.55 -15.82
CA LYS A 147 14.01 10.49 -16.85
C LYS A 147 14.36 9.80 -18.17
N HIS A 148 14.64 8.50 -18.14
CA HIS A 148 14.96 7.74 -19.35
C HIS A 148 13.69 7.35 -20.11
N CYS A 149 12.69 6.78 -19.43
CA CYS A 149 11.41 6.45 -20.05
C CYS A 149 10.64 7.70 -20.48
N SER A 150 10.75 8.79 -19.73
CA SER A 150 9.95 9.99 -19.93
C SER A 150 10.78 11.27 -19.81
N PRO A 151 11.61 11.60 -20.83
CA PRO A 151 12.58 12.69 -20.74
C PRO A 151 11.97 14.10 -20.75
N LYS A 152 10.70 14.25 -21.12
CA LYS A 152 10.03 15.55 -21.34
C LYS A 152 8.90 15.83 -20.34
N ILE A 153 8.87 15.16 -19.20
CA ILE A 153 7.80 15.35 -18.23
C ILE A 153 8.07 16.58 -17.38
N GLU A 154 7.07 17.47 -17.35
CA GLU A 154 7.07 18.67 -16.53
C GLU A 154 6.61 18.39 -15.10
N LYS A 155 5.63 17.50 -14.93
CA LYS A 155 5.04 17.15 -13.62
C LYS A 155 5.17 15.66 -13.31
N HIS A 156 5.81 15.35 -12.19
CA HIS A 156 5.97 13.98 -11.70
C HIS A 156 4.72 13.57 -10.91
N GLU A 157 3.90 12.69 -11.48
CA GLU A 157 2.67 12.20 -10.86
C GLU A 157 2.65 10.67 -10.87
N ILE A 158 2.00 10.10 -9.86
CA ILE A 158 1.64 8.69 -9.87
C ILE A 158 0.31 8.57 -10.63
N CYS A 159 0.24 7.63 -11.56
CA CYS A 159 -0.99 7.29 -12.25
C CYS A 159 -1.40 5.84 -11.95
N LEU A 160 -2.69 5.57 -12.02
CA LEU A 160 -3.27 4.23 -12.01
C LEU A 160 -3.71 3.85 -13.42
N LEU A 161 -3.36 2.65 -13.83
CA LEU A 161 -3.90 1.98 -15.00
C LEU A 161 -4.93 0.97 -14.54
N ILE A 162 -6.19 1.19 -14.88
CA ILE A 162 -7.32 0.39 -14.43
C ILE A 162 -7.98 -0.25 -15.63
N ASN A 163 -8.14 -1.56 -15.58
CA ASN A 163 -8.86 -2.36 -16.55
C ASN A 163 -10.01 -3.06 -15.82
N ILE A 164 -11.23 -2.64 -16.16
CA ILE A 164 -12.48 -3.20 -15.62
C ILE A 164 -12.92 -4.35 -16.54
N GLN A 165 -13.44 -5.43 -15.96
CA GLN A 165 -13.85 -6.58 -16.76
C GLN A 165 -15.00 -6.20 -17.70
N GLY A 166 -14.86 -6.56 -18.98
CA GLY A 166 -15.83 -6.26 -20.01
C GLY A 166 -15.57 -4.95 -20.76
N GLU A 167 -14.67 -4.10 -20.26
CA GLU A 167 -14.18 -2.94 -21.01
C GLU A 167 -12.93 -3.29 -21.81
N SER A 168 -12.85 -2.80 -23.05
CA SER A 168 -11.65 -2.97 -23.90
C SER A 168 -10.52 -2.03 -23.48
N ASP A 169 -10.89 -0.88 -22.95
CA ASP A 169 -9.98 0.25 -22.78
C ASP A 169 -9.43 0.27 -21.35
N THR A 170 -8.13 0.56 -21.23
CA THR A 170 -7.50 0.76 -19.93
C THR A 170 -7.61 2.24 -19.60
N THR A 171 -8.31 2.55 -18.51
CA THR A 171 -8.41 3.92 -18.01
C THR A 171 -7.13 4.30 -17.29
N ARG A 172 -6.59 5.47 -17.61
CA ARG A 172 -5.42 6.04 -16.95
C ARG A 172 -5.84 7.26 -16.13
N VAL A 173 -5.69 7.19 -14.81
CA VAL A 173 -6.00 8.30 -13.89
C VAL A 173 -4.72 8.73 -13.20
N CYS A 174 -4.40 10.02 -13.22
CA CYS A 174 -3.18 10.60 -12.63
C CYS A 174 -3.51 11.49 -11.43
N ASP A 175 -2.48 12.04 -10.77
CA ASP A 175 -2.59 12.78 -9.50
C ASP A 175 -3.23 11.88 -8.42
N VAL A 176 -2.77 10.63 -8.36
CA VAL A 176 -3.21 9.62 -7.40
C VAL A 176 -2.22 9.54 -6.23
N ASP A 177 -2.74 9.41 -5.02
CA ASP A 177 -1.92 9.16 -3.83
C ASP A 177 -2.20 7.80 -3.17
N TYR A 178 -1.62 7.60 -1.98
CA TYR A 178 -1.81 6.38 -1.20
C TYR A 178 -3.26 6.23 -0.69
N GLU A 179 -3.89 7.33 -0.26
CA GLU A 179 -5.23 7.30 0.32
C GLU A 179 -6.27 6.92 -0.73
N ASP A 180 -6.10 7.40 -1.97
CA ASP A 180 -6.93 7.01 -3.11
C ASP A 180 -6.97 5.49 -3.33
N ILE A 181 -5.82 4.80 -3.26
CA ILE A 181 -5.73 3.35 -3.45
C ILE A 181 -6.41 2.61 -2.30
N VAL A 182 -6.24 3.08 -1.07
CA VAL A 182 -6.91 2.51 0.12
C VAL A 182 -8.42 2.66 0.01
N ILE A 183 -8.91 3.83 -0.41
CA ILE A 183 -10.34 4.09 -0.62
C ILE A 183 -10.92 3.15 -1.67
N ILE A 184 -10.23 2.93 -2.80
CA ILE A 184 -10.64 1.95 -3.82
C ILE A 184 -10.73 0.55 -3.21
N GLN A 185 -9.72 0.13 -2.45
CA GLN A 185 -9.69 -1.18 -1.81
C GLN A 185 -10.88 -1.38 -0.85
N GLU A 186 -11.11 -0.41 0.03
CA GLU A 186 -12.21 -0.43 1.00
C GLU A 186 -13.56 -0.51 0.29
N PHE A 187 -13.75 0.32 -0.74
CA PHE A 187 -14.95 0.31 -1.58
C PHE A 187 -15.19 -1.05 -2.24
N LEU A 188 -14.20 -1.62 -2.94
CA LEU A 188 -14.35 -2.89 -3.64
C LEU A 188 -14.60 -4.06 -2.68
N SER A 189 -14.09 -3.97 -1.44
CA SER A 189 -14.35 -4.92 -0.36
C SER A 189 -15.73 -4.77 0.29
N GLY A 190 -16.51 -3.76 -0.09
CA GLY A 190 -17.85 -3.50 0.45
C GLY A 190 -17.87 -2.81 1.81
N GLN A 191 -16.77 -2.16 2.21
CA GLN A 191 -16.72 -1.36 3.43
C GLN A 191 -17.51 -0.05 3.24
N LEU A 192 -18.09 0.45 4.33
CA LEU A 192 -18.82 1.72 4.37
C LEU A 192 -18.03 2.83 5.08
N MET A 193 -16.84 2.50 5.59
CA MET A 193 -15.97 3.42 6.33
C MET A 193 -14.58 3.42 5.70
N HIS A 194 -14.00 4.61 5.65
CA HIS A 194 -12.59 4.83 5.36
C HIS A 194 -11.79 4.92 6.65
N LYS A 195 -10.70 4.17 6.75
CA LYS A 195 -9.72 4.29 7.84
C LYS A 195 -8.62 5.26 7.40
N GLY A 196 -8.77 6.52 7.82
CA GLY A 196 -7.79 7.55 7.56
C GLY A 196 -6.60 7.49 8.52
N GLY A 197 -5.75 8.52 8.46
CA GLY A 197 -4.62 8.68 9.39
C GLY A 197 -5.05 8.70 10.86
N ASN A 198 -4.14 8.25 11.74
CA ASN A 198 -4.31 8.22 13.19
C ASN A 198 -5.58 7.48 13.69
N ASP A 199 -5.95 6.39 13.03
CA ASP A 199 -7.17 5.60 13.34
C ASP A 199 -8.47 6.41 13.21
N SER A 200 -8.46 7.47 12.39
CA SER A 200 -9.70 8.17 12.05
C SER A 200 -10.61 7.26 11.22
N LYS A 201 -11.91 7.33 11.51
CA LYS A 201 -12.95 6.64 10.76
C LYS A 201 -13.89 7.66 10.15
N LEU A 202 -13.95 7.69 8.83
CA LEU A 202 -14.80 8.60 8.08
C LEU A 202 -15.80 7.79 7.23
N PRO A 203 -17.03 8.27 7.01
CA PRO A 203 -17.95 7.61 6.08
C PRO A 203 -17.36 7.59 4.67
N LEU A 204 -17.28 6.40 4.06
CA LEU A 204 -16.68 6.23 2.74
C LEU A 204 -17.48 6.95 1.64
N VAL A 205 -18.79 7.15 1.86
CA VAL A 205 -19.67 7.92 0.96
C VAL A 205 -19.17 9.34 0.68
N LYS A 206 -18.41 9.96 1.60
CA LYS A 206 -17.79 11.27 1.38
C LYS A 206 -16.77 11.27 0.24
N ASN A 207 -16.23 10.11 -0.11
CA ASN A 207 -15.27 9.91 -1.18
C ASN A 207 -15.92 9.35 -2.45
N ALA A 208 -17.25 9.26 -2.54
CA ALA A 208 -17.93 8.62 -3.68
C ALA A 208 -17.58 9.26 -5.03
N ASP A 209 -17.50 10.58 -5.10
CA ASP A 209 -17.13 11.28 -6.33
C ASP A 209 -15.67 11.04 -6.71
N ARG A 210 -14.76 10.98 -5.72
CA ARG A 210 -13.36 10.62 -5.95
C ARG A 210 -13.22 9.18 -6.43
N ILE A 211 -13.97 8.24 -5.84
CA ILE A 211 -14.01 6.83 -6.30
C ILE A 211 -14.47 6.75 -7.77
N LYS A 212 -15.52 7.49 -8.14
CA LYS A 212 -16.00 7.55 -9.53
C LYS A 212 -14.92 8.07 -10.49
N GLN A 213 -14.20 9.13 -10.10
CA GLN A 213 -13.09 9.67 -10.90
C GLN A 213 -11.95 8.64 -11.04
N LEU A 214 -11.55 8.02 -9.92
CA LEU A 214 -10.48 7.04 -9.88
C LEU A 214 -10.78 5.82 -10.74
N LEU A 215 -12.02 5.35 -10.76
CA LEU A 215 -12.45 4.21 -11.55
C LEU A 215 -12.88 4.57 -12.99
N GLY A 216 -12.77 5.84 -13.39
CA GLY A 216 -13.04 6.27 -14.78
C GLY A 216 -14.51 6.49 -15.14
N PHE A 217 -15.42 6.58 -14.17
CA PHE A 217 -16.85 6.80 -14.42
C PHE A 217 -17.21 8.27 -14.64
N ALA A 218 -16.50 9.18 -13.98
CA ALA A 218 -16.62 10.61 -14.25
C ALA A 218 -15.67 10.94 -15.42
N PHE A 219 -16.13 11.76 -16.38
CA PHE A 219 -15.43 12.22 -17.60
C PHE A 219 -15.78 11.55 -18.95
N LYS A 220 -17.04 11.12 -19.14
CA LYS A 220 -17.72 11.53 -20.38
C LYS A 220 -18.45 12.84 -20.11
N GLU A 221 -17.70 13.94 -20.05
CA GLU A 221 -18.31 15.20 -20.46
C GLU A 221 -18.66 14.99 -21.93
N GLU A 222 -19.96 15.01 -22.25
CA GLU A 222 -20.41 15.23 -23.61
C GLU A 222 -19.61 16.43 -24.13
N LYS A 223 -18.70 16.19 -25.07
CA LYS A 223 -18.23 17.27 -25.93
C LYS A 223 -19.49 17.78 -26.61
N ALA A 224 -20.02 18.89 -26.10
CA ALA A 224 -20.98 19.69 -26.85
C ALA A 224 -20.27 20.08 -28.15
N GLU A 225 -20.68 19.45 -29.25
CA GLU A 225 -20.33 19.83 -30.62
C GLU A 225 -20.82 21.25 -30.94
#